data_AF-A0AAJ0V4E8-F1
#
_entry.id   AF-A0AAJ0V4E8-F1
#
_cell.length_a   1.000
_cell.length_b   1.000
_cell.length_c   1.000
_cell.angle_alpha   90.00
_cell.angle_beta   90.00
_cell.angle_gamma   90.00
#
_symmetry.space_group_name_H-M   'P 1'
#
loop_
_entity.id
_entity.type
_entity.pdbx_description
1 polymer ?
#
loop_
_entity_poly.entity_id
_entity_poly.type
_entity_poly.pdbx_seq_one_letter_code
_entity_poly.pdbx_strand_id
1 'polypeptide(L)'
;MDKAIKSITTRGVKLQNDIQQVGLSAINAVAEHGNTFYVNKLFAAVRELKGSRSSALAEWFLLYGKVKANTDPKTKLDTPFVFDREGVADLEEAALNPWHSLGKKERDPDELFDVNGAVRSLLSKIKRAGAKTNNPELTKALLAVGDLVKSEDAKSKA
;
A
#
# COMPACT_ATOMS: atom_id res chain seq x y z
N MET A 1 15.98 -15.47 -23.88
CA MET A 1 15.36 -15.01 -22.61
C MET A 1 15.18 -13.50 -22.61
N ASP A 2 16.13 -12.73 -23.13
CA ASP A 2 16.10 -11.26 -23.19
C ASP A 2 14.85 -10.68 -23.88
N LYS A 3 14.40 -11.29 -24.98
CA LYS A 3 13.14 -10.90 -25.64
C LYS A 3 11.93 -11.02 -24.71
N ALA A 4 11.88 -12.07 -23.90
CA ALA A 4 10.79 -12.29 -22.96
C ALA A 4 10.85 -11.26 -21.80
N ILE A 5 12.05 -10.99 -21.27
CA ILE A 5 12.28 -9.97 -20.23
C ILE A 5 11.87 -8.58 -20.71
N LYS A 6 12.29 -8.20 -21.92
CA LYS A 6 11.89 -6.93 -22.55
C LYS A 6 10.37 -6.87 -22.72
N SER A 7 9.74 -7.96 -23.14
CA SER A 7 8.29 -8.04 -23.29
C SER A 7 7.53 -7.90 -21.96
N ILE A 8 8.04 -8.44 -20.85
CA ILE A 8 7.47 -8.24 -19.52
C ILE A 8 7.53 -6.75 -19.15
N THR A 9 8.69 -6.12 -19.33
CA THR A 9 8.90 -4.71 -19.01
C THR A 9 7.95 -3.81 -19.81
N THR A 10 7.89 -3.99 -21.14
CA THR A 10 7.03 -3.18 -22.02
C THR A 10 5.55 -3.36 -21.69
N ARG A 11 5.11 -4.58 -21.39
CA ARG A 11 3.72 -4.83 -20.98
C ARG A 11 3.39 -4.24 -19.62
N GLY A 12 4.34 -4.23 -18.68
CA GLY A 12 4.20 -3.57 -17.39
C GLY A 12 3.97 -2.06 -17.52
N VAL A 13 4.79 -1.39 -18.34
CA VAL A 13 4.62 0.06 -18.63
C VAL A 13 3.28 0.33 -19.32
N LYS A 14 2.91 -0.50 -20.32
CA LYS A 14 1.62 -0.35 -21.00
C LYS A 14 0.45 -0.49 -20.02
N LEU A 15 0.48 -1.51 -19.17
CA LEU A 15 -0.55 -1.72 -18.15
C LEU A 15 -0.66 -0.54 -17.18
N GLN A 16 0.47 0.03 -16.75
CA GLN A 16 0.47 1.22 -15.89
C GLN A 16 -0.20 2.42 -16.56
N ASN A 17 0.10 2.65 -17.84
CA ASN A 17 -0.52 3.70 -18.65
C ASN A 17 -2.02 3.46 -18.85
N ASP A 18 -2.42 2.23 -19.15
CA ASP A 18 -3.83 1.86 -19.33
C ASP A 18 -4.61 2.09 -18.03
N ILE A 19 -4.07 1.71 -16.86
CA ILE A 19 -4.68 1.99 -15.55
C ILE A 19 -4.78 3.50 -15.30
N GLN A 20 -3.74 4.29 -15.63
CA GLN A 20 -3.77 5.74 -15.46
C GLN A 20 -4.87 6.40 -16.30
N GLN A 21 -4.98 6.04 -17.58
CA GLN A 21 -5.98 6.61 -18.49
C GLN A 21 -7.41 6.28 -18.03
N VAL A 22 -7.66 5.01 -17.67
CA VAL A 22 -8.97 4.59 -17.14
C VAL A 22 -9.23 5.23 -15.78
N GLY A 23 -8.20 5.38 -14.94
CA GLY A 23 -8.27 6.06 -13.64
C GLY A 23 -8.72 7.52 -13.77
N LEU A 24 -8.08 8.29 -14.66
CA LEU A 24 -8.47 9.68 -14.93
C LEU A 24 -9.91 9.79 -15.46
N SER A 25 -10.29 8.88 -16.35
CA SER A 25 -11.67 8.80 -16.86
C SER A 25 -12.67 8.49 -15.75
N ALA A 26 -12.30 7.61 -14.81
CA ALA A 26 -13.13 7.27 -13.65
C ALA A 26 -13.27 8.46 -12.69
N ILE A 27 -12.19 9.22 -12.44
CA ILE A 27 -12.24 10.45 -11.65
C ILE A 27 -13.16 11.47 -12.32
N ASN A 28 -13.06 11.66 -13.64
CA ASN A 28 -13.92 12.58 -14.36
C ASN A 28 -15.41 12.18 -14.24
N ALA A 29 -15.72 10.89 -14.35
CA ALA A 29 -17.08 10.39 -14.15
C ALA A 29 -17.62 10.64 -12.72
N VAL A 30 -16.75 10.60 -11.71
CA VAL A 30 -17.12 10.99 -10.33
C VAL A 30 -17.34 12.50 -10.24
N ALA A 31 -16.48 13.30 -10.86
CA ALA A 31 -16.56 14.75 -10.83
C ALA A 31 -17.86 15.27 -11.47
N GLU A 32 -18.22 14.74 -12.63
CA GLU A 32 -19.38 15.18 -13.42
C GLU A 32 -20.72 14.63 -12.90
N HIS A 33 -20.74 13.38 -12.43
CA HIS A 33 -21.99 12.67 -12.13
C HIS A 33 -22.08 12.11 -10.72
N GLY A 34 -21.04 12.23 -9.90
CA GLY A 34 -20.96 11.61 -8.58
C GLY A 34 -20.95 10.08 -8.61
N ASN A 35 -20.67 9.48 -9.77
CA ASN A 35 -20.76 8.03 -9.98
C ASN A 35 -19.43 7.33 -9.69
N THR A 36 -19.36 6.60 -8.56
CA THR A 36 -18.15 5.86 -8.15
C THR A 36 -18.02 4.46 -8.75
N PHE A 37 -18.91 4.06 -9.67
CA PHE A 37 -18.90 2.73 -10.27
C PHE A 37 -17.56 2.39 -10.94
N TYR A 38 -17.04 3.29 -11.77
CA TYR A 38 -15.80 3.04 -12.51
C TYR A 38 -14.56 3.03 -11.61
N VAL A 39 -14.54 3.85 -10.55
CA VAL A 39 -13.48 3.84 -9.53
C VAL A 39 -13.44 2.50 -8.80
N ASN A 40 -14.58 2.02 -8.32
CA ASN A 40 -14.68 0.74 -7.63
C ASN A 40 -14.34 -0.44 -8.55
N LYS A 41 -14.83 -0.41 -9.81
CA LYS A 41 -14.57 -1.46 -10.80
C LYS A 41 -13.08 -1.54 -11.18
N LEU A 42 -12.42 -0.39 -11.39
CA LEU A 42 -10.99 -0.35 -11.68
C LEU A 42 -10.18 -0.86 -10.49
N PHE A 43 -10.50 -0.39 -9.28
CA PHE A 43 -9.80 -0.84 -8.08
C PHE A 43 -9.93 -2.35 -7.85
N ALA A 44 -11.13 -2.91 -8.05
CA ALA A 44 -11.34 -4.35 -7.95
C ALA A 44 -10.46 -5.13 -8.95
N ALA A 45 -10.44 -4.71 -10.22
CA ALA A 45 -9.62 -5.34 -11.25
C ALA A 45 -8.11 -5.29 -10.93
N VAL A 46 -7.62 -4.15 -10.42
CA VAL A 46 -6.22 -4.01 -10.02
C VAL A 46 -5.92 -4.85 -8.77
N ARG A 47 -6.84 -4.93 -7.81
CA ARG A 47 -6.68 -5.76 -6.61
C ARG A 47 -6.61 -7.26 -6.91
N GLU A 48 -7.30 -7.72 -7.96
CA GLU A 48 -7.24 -9.12 -8.41
C GLU A 48 -5.90 -9.48 -9.07
N LEU A 49 -5.17 -8.49 -9.61
CA LEU A 49 -3.84 -8.70 -10.14
C LEU A 49 -2.84 -8.96 -8.99
N LYS A 50 -2.34 -10.20 -8.90
CA LYS A 50 -1.35 -10.59 -7.89
C LYS A 50 -0.08 -9.74 -7.99
N GLY A 51 0.38 -9.23 -6.83
CA GLY A 51 1.55 -8.35 -6.76
C GLY A 51 1.29 -6.93 -7.25
N SER A 52 0.04 -6.54 -7.50
CA SER A 52 -0.27 -5.15 -7.84
C SER A 52 -0.11 -4.22 -6.64
N ARG A 53 0.23 -2.97 -6.94
CA ARG A 53 0.24 -1.87 -5.97
C ARG A 53 -1.17 -1.27 -5.82
N SER A 54 -2.17 -2.13 -5.61
CA SER A 54 -3.57 -1.71 -5.46
C SER A 54 -3.77 -0.70 -4.32
N SER A 55 -2.98 -0.78 -3.25
CA SER A 55 -2.94 0.22 -2.18
C SER A 55 -2.55 1.61 -2.66
N ALA A 56 -1.58 1.73 -3.57
CA ALA A 56 -1.18 3.01 -4.16
C ALA A 56 -2.31 3.60 -5.01
N LEU A 57 -3.02 2.76 -5.76
CA LEU A 57 -4.20 3.20 -6.52
C LEU A 57 -5.33 3.68 -5.60
N ALA A 58 -5.55 3.02 -4.45
CA ALA A 58 -6.53 3.48 -3.48
C ALA A 58 -6.16 4.85 -2.90
N GLU A 59 -4.89 5.04 -2.53
CA GLU A 59 -4.37 6.32 -2.04
C GLU A 59 -4.54 7.43 -3.09
N TRP A 60 -4.23 7.13 -4.35
CA TRP A 60 -4.42 8.05 -5.48
C TRP A 60 -5.89 8.49 -5.65
N PHE A 61 -6.84 7.56 -5.56
CA PHE A 61 -8.26 7.91 -5.63
C PHE A 61 -8.74 8.74 -4.44
N LEU A 62 -8.25 8.47 -3.23
CA LEU A 62 -8.61 9.25 -2.06
C LEU A 62 -8.05 10.68 -2.12
N LEU A 63 -6.91 10.89 -2.79
CA LEU A 63 -6.30 12.20 -2.95
C LEU A 63 -7.01 13.03 -4.04
N TYR A 64 -7.27 12.44 -5.21
CA TYR A 64 -7.67 13.21 -6.39
C TYR A 64 -9.07 12.89 -6.92
N GLY A 65 -9.70 11.81 -6.44
CA GLY A 65 -10.86 11.22 -7.09
C GLY A 65 -12.22 11.73 -6.63
N LYS A 66 -12.28 12.72 -5.71
CA LYS A 66 -13.55 13.15 -5.06
C LYS A 66 -14.33 11.96 -4.47
N VAL A 67 -13.59 11.04 -3.87
CA VAL A 67 -14.13 9.86 -3.20
C VAL A 67 -13.53 9.74 -1.80
N LYS A 68 -14.29 9.09 -0.92
CA LYS A 68 -13.81 8.72 0.41
C LYS A 68 -13.96 7.22 0.63
N ALA A 69 -13.19 6.70 1.59
CA ALA A 69 -13.25 5.30 1.96
C ALA A 69 -14.62 4.95 2.54
N ASN A 70 -15.18 3.82 2.11
CA ASN A 70 -16.39 3.27 2.67
C ASN A 70 -16.10 2.57 4.00
N THR A 71 -16.71 3.04 5.09
CA THR A 71 -16.54 2.48 6.43
C THR A 71 -17.65 1.48 6.80
N ASP A 72 -18.69 1.33 5.98
CA ASP A 72 -19.78 0.39 6.25
C ASP A 72 -19.31 -1.06 6.09
N PRO A 73 -19.35 -1.88 7.17
CA PRO A 73 -18.92 -3.28 7.12
C PRO A 73 -19.65 -4.13 6.07
N LYS A 74 -20.89 -3.78 5.72
CA LYS A 74 -21.73 -4.56 4.80
C LYS A 74 -21.38 -4.31 3.34
N THR A 75 -20.95 -3.10 3.00
CA THR A 75 -20.81 -2.67 1.59
C THR A 75 -19.37 -2.36 1.19
N LYS A 76 -18.44 -2.19 2.14
CA LYS A 76 -17.03 -1.83 1.87
C LYS A 76 -16.24 -2.83 1.04
N LEU A 77 -16.65 -4.10 1.00
CA LEU A 77 -15.95 -5.13 0.22
C LEU A 77 -16.22 -4.96 -1.28
N ASP A 78 -17.48 -4.68 -1.62
CA ASP A 78 -17.97 -4.50 -2.99
C ASP A 78 -17.81 -3.06 -3.48
N THR A 79 -17.98 -2.09 -2.57
CA THR A 79 -17.87 -0.65 -2.84
C THR A 79 -16.88 0.02 -1.87
N PRO A 80 -15.55 -0.19 -2.04
CA PRO A 80 -14.55 0.44 -1.18
C PRO A 80 -14.56 1.98 -1.19
N PHE A 81 -15.05 2.60 -2.26
CA PHE A 81 -15.11 4.05 -2.44
C PHE A 81 -16.55 4.55 -2.58
N VAL A 82 -16.89 5.58 -1.81
CA VAL A 82 -18.17 6.30 -1.90
C VAL A 82 -17.91 7.75 -2.30
N PHE A 83 -18.91 8.37 -2.93
CA PHE A 83 -18.80 9.74 -3.40
C PHE A 83 -18.59 10.70 -2.23
N ASP A 84 -17.63 11.60 -2.39
CA ASP A 84 -17.41 12.70 -1.45
C ASP A 84 -18.05 13.98 -1.97
N ARG A 85 -19.08 14.46 -1.28
CA ARG A 85 -19.80 15.69 -1.67
C ARG A 85 -18.97 16.94 -1.40
N GLU A 86 -18.10 16.90 -0.39
CA GLU A 86 -17.28 18.03 0.03
C GLU A 86 -15.89 18.00 -0.63
N GLY A 87 -15.50 16.84 -1.15
CA GLY A 87 -14.25 16.65 -1.88
C GLY A 87 -14.20 17.41 -3.21
N VAL A 88 -12.98 17.60 -3.70
CA VAL A 88 -12.71 18.18 -5.03
C VAL A 88 -11.99 17.12 -5.86
N ALA A 89 -12.39 17.00 -7.13
CA ALA A 89 -11.66 16.18 -8.07
C ALA A 89 -10.56 17.04 -8.70
N ASP A 90 -9.33 16.53 -8.70
CA ASP A 90 -8.18 17.25 -9.27
C ASP A 90 -7.55 16.40 -10.37
N LEU A 91 -8.03 16.59 -11.60
CA LEU A 91 -7.56 15.84 -12.77
C LEU A 91 -6.16 16.26 -13.22
N GLU A 92 -5.76 17.52 -12.96
CA GLU A 92 -4.46 18.04 -13.34
C GLU A 92 -3.38 17.41 -12.46
N GLU A 93 -3.55 17.47 -11.14
CA GLU A 93 -2.60 16.90 -10.19
C GLU A 93 -2.59 15.36 -10.27
N ALA A 94 -3.74 14.74 -10.55
CA ALA A 94 -3.85 13.31 -10.82
C ALA A 94 -3.03 12.88 -12.06
N ALA A 95 -2.96 13.71 -13.09
CA ALA A 95 -2.18 13.44 -14.29
C ALA A 95 -0.67 13.64 -14.06
N LEU A 96 -0.30 14.63 -13.22
CA LEU A 96 1.09 14.91 -12.85
C LEU A 96 1.67 13.90 -11.87
N ASN A 97 0.83 13.31 -11.00
CA ASN A 97 1.22 12.32 -10.00
C ASN A 97 0.51 10.98 -10.28
N PRO A 98 1.01 10.15 -11.20
CA PRO A 98 0.37 8.89 -11.55
C PRO A 98 0.22 7.97 -10.34
N TRP A 99 -0.80 7.12 -10.35
CA TRP A 99 -1.11 6.20 -9.24
C TRP A 99 0.09 5.37 -8.77
N HIS A 100 0.97 4.98 -9.69
CA HIS A 100 2.14 4.14 -9.42
C HIS A 100 3.34 4.90 -8.86
N SER A 101 3.24 6.23 -8.72
CA SER A 101 4.21 7.07 -8.01
C SER A 101 3.92 7.16 -6.51
N LEU A 102 2.71 6.79 -6.10
CA LEU A 102 2.26 6.78 -4.71
C LEU A 102 2.45 5.42 -4.04
N GLY A 103 2.24 5.38 -2.73
CA GLY A 103 2.38 4.19 -1.90
C GLY A 103 3.82 3.80 -1.56
N LYS A 104 3.98 2.73 -0.78
CA LYS A 104 5.30 2.22 -0.40
C LYS A 104 5.97 1.57 -1.61
N LYS A 105 7.19 1.99 -1.92
CA LYS A 105 8.08 1.31 -2.89
C LYS A 105 8.25 -0.15 -2.46
N GLU A 106 8.27 -1.06 -3.44
CA GLU A 106 8.68 -2.44 -3.17
C GLU A 106 10.10 -2.44 -2.60
N ARG A 107 10.28 -3.22 -1.53
CA ARG A 107 11.57 -3.36 -0.86
C ARG A 107 12.56 -4.01 -1.81
N ASP A 108 13.76 -3.45 -1.85
CA ASP A 108 14.84 -4.02 -2.64
C ASP A 108 15.23 -5.41 -2.05
N PRO A 109 15.85 -6.32 -2.83
CA PRO A 109 16.08 -7.71 -2.40
C PRO A 109 16.86 -7.86 -1.09
N ASP A 110 17.73 -6.91 -0.78
CA ASP A 110 18.51 -6.76 0.44
C ASP A 110 17.68 -6.31 1.66
N GLU A 111 16.47 -5.81 1.44
CA GLU A 111 15.51 -5.38 2.47
C GLU A 111 14.38 -6.41 2.73
N LEU A 112 14.38 -7.55 2.03
CA LEU A 112 13.28 -8.53 2.05
C LEU A 112 13.10 -9.22 3.41
N PHE A 113 14.14 -9.32 4.25
CA PHE A 113 14.01 -9.79 5.62
C PHE A 113 14.98 -9.09 6.59
N ASP A 114 14.60 -7.90 7.02
CA ASP A 114 15.26 -7.20 8.13
C ASP A 114 14.95 -7.92 9.45
N VAL A 115 15.80 -8.90 9.80
CA VAL A 115 15.77 -9.63 11.08
C VAL A 115 15.78 -8.65 12.25
N ASN A 116 16.59 -7.59 12.16
CA ASN A 116 16.75 -6.60 13.22
C ASN A 116 15.47 -5.78 13.40
N GLY A 117 14.85 -5.33 12.32
CA GLY A 117 13.56 -4.64 12.33
C GLY A 117 12.41 -5.50 12.82
N ALA A 118 12.39 -6.79 12.44
CA ALA A 118 11.39 -7.75 12.92
C ALA A 118 11.52 -7.99 14.43
N VAL A 119 12.75 -8.19 14.93
CA VAL A 119 13.05 -8.34 16.36
C VAL A 119 12.69 -7.07 17.13
N ARG A 120 13.08 -5.87 16.65
CA ARG A 120 12.71 -4.59 17.27
C ARG A 120 11.20 -4.38 17.35
N SER A 121 10.48 -4.72 16.29
CA SER A 121 9.01 -4.63 16.26
C SER A 121 8.37 -5.56 17.29
N LEU A 122 8.86 -6.80 17.40
CA LEU A 122 8.39 -7.77 18.37
C LEU A 122 8.67 -7.33 19.81
N LEU A 123 9.88 -6.85 20.09
CA LEU A 123 10.26 -6.27 21.38
C LEU A 123 9.38 -5.07 21.76
N SER A 124 9.04 -4.21 20.78
CA SER A 124 8.15 -3.07 21.03
C SER A 124 6.75 -3.51 21.46
N LYS A 125 6.23 -4.60 20.85
CA LYS A 125 4.94 -5.19 21.21
C LYS A 125 4.97 -5.84 22.59
N ILE A 126 6.05 -6.55 22.93
CA ILE A 126 6.28 -7.15 24.26
C ILE A 126 6.32 -6.04 25.34
N LYS A 127 7.09 -4.97 25.11
CA LYS A 127 7.18 -3.85 26.05
C LYS A 127 5.83 -3.15 26.25
N ARG A 128 5.04 -3.01 25.19
CA ARG A 128 3.68 -2.45 25.26
C ARG A 128 2.70 -3.38 26.00
N ALA A 129 2.86 -4.70 25.87
CA ALA A 129 2.03 -5.68 26.57
C ALA A 129 2.33 -5.76 28.08
N GLY A 130 3.54 -5.38 28.51
CA GLY A 130 3.94 -5.42 29.93
C GLY A 130 3.84 -6.82 30.53
N ALA A 131 3.41 -6.94 31.79
CA ALA A 131 3.29 -8.23 32.49
C ALA A 131 2.16 -9.15 31.97
N LYS A 132 1.43 -8.77 30.91
CA LYS A 132 0.29 -9.52 30.36
C LYS A 132 0.69 -10.44 29.20
N THR A 133 1.88 -11.04 29.26
CA THR A 133 2.32 -12.03 28.27
C THR A 133 1.94 -13.43 28.73
N ASN A 134 1.30 -14.20 27.86
CA ASN A 134 0.88 -15.58 28.10
C ASN A 134 2.04 -16.60 28.18
N ASN A 135 3.27 -16.19 27.88
CA ASN A 135 4.48 -17.00 28.04
C ASN A 135 5.68 -16.15 28.54
N PRO A 136 5.95 -16.15 29.86
CA PRO A 136 7.02 -15.36 30.47
C PRO A 136 8.43 -15.79 30.06
N GLU A 137 8.67 -17.09 29.85
CA GLU A 137 9.99 -17.61 29.48
C GLU A 137 10.37 -17.21 28.05
N LEU A 138 9.43 -17.35 27.12
CA LEU A 138 9.61 -16.90 25.73
C LEU A 138 9.85 -15.39 25.68
N THR A 139 9.15 -14.63 26.52
CA THR A 139 9.32 -13.18 26.62
C THR A 139 10.72 -12.80 27.08
N LYS A 140 11.26 -13.50 28.09
CA LYS A 140 12.62 -13.30 28.59
C LYS A 140 13.68 -13.66 27.55
N ALA A 141 13.50 -14.77 26.83
CA ALA A 141 14.39 -15.17 25.75
C ALA A 141 14.40 -14.14 24.60
N LEU A 142 13.23 -13.63 24.20
CA LEU A 142 13.12 -12.60 23.16
C LEU A 142 13.75 -11.26 23.57
N LEU A 143 13.61 -10.86 24.84
CA LEU A 143 14.29 -9.67 25.38
C LEU A 143 15.82 -9.80 25.31
N ALA A 144 16.37 -10.97 25.66
CA ALA A 144 17.81 -11.24 25.58
C ALA A 144 18.34 -11.19 24.14
N VAL A 145 17.60 -11.75 23.18
CA VAL A 145 17.91 -11.61 21.74
C VAL A 145 17.89 -10.15 21.30
N GLY A 146 16.97 -9.35 21.86
CA GLY A 146 16.88 -7.92 21.57
C GLY A 146 18.07 -7.08 22.03
N ASP A 147 18.72 -7.45 23.13
CA ASP A 147 19.89 -6.74 23.63
C ASP A 147 21.16 -7.10 22.85
N LEU A 148 21.24 -8.32 22.30
CA LEU A 148 22.28 -8.72 21.36
C LEU A 148 22.23 -7.88 20.06
N VAL A 149 21.04 -7.70 19.47
CA VAL A 149 20.86 -6.89 18.24
C VAL A 149 21.35 -5.44 18.42
N LYS A 150 21.03 -4.79 19.56
CA LYS A 150 21.51 -3.44 19.85
C LYS A 150 23.03 -3.35 19.98
N SER A 151 23.67 -4.41 20.47
CA SER A 151 25.11 -4.45 20.66
C SER A 151 25.87 -4.59 19.33
N GLU A 152 25.29 -5.27 18.34
CA GLU A 152 25.85 -5.40 16.99
C GLU A 152 25.68 -4.11 16.17
N ASP A 153 24.52 -3.45 16.25
CA ASP A 153 24.30 -2.15 15.60
C ASP A 153 25.28 -1.06 16.09
N ALA A 154 25.63 -1.08 17.39
CA ALA A 154 26.58 -0.14 17.97
C ALA A 154 28.02 -0.36 17.48
N LYS A 155 28.38 -1.60 17.13
CA LYS A 155 29.70 -1.94 16.55
C LYS A 155 29.78 -1.65 15.06
N SER A 156 28.67 -1.68 14.33
CA SER A 156 28.60 -1.39 12.88
C SER A 156 28.75 0.11 12.55
N LYS A 157 28.48 1.00 13.52
CA LYS A 157 28.56 2.46 13.35
C LYS A 157 29.84 3.11 13.91
N ALA A 158 30.77 2.31 14.45
CA ALA A 158 32.06 2.74 14.98
C ALA A 158 33.19 2.39 14.00
#